data_AF-A0A7V4IC38-F1
#
_entry.id   AF-A0A7V4IC38-F1
#
_cell.length_a   1.000
_cell.length_b   1.000
_cell.length_c   1.000
_cell.angle_alpha   90.00
_cell.angle_beta   90.00
_cell.angle_gamma   90.00
#
_symmetry.space_group_name_H-M   'P 1'
#
loop_
_entity.id
_entity.type
_entity.pdbx_description
1 polymer ?
#
loop_
_entity_poly.entity_id
_entity_poly.type
_entity_poly.pdbx_seq_one_letter_code
_entity_poly.pdbx_strand_id
1 'polypeptide(L)'
;MDTKLTLKLNNDVIIRAKKYARHRKTSLSRLIESYLDSVTKGEHDDIEITPLVKSLSGVITLPENFDYKKERTDHLIRKYS
;
A
#
# COMPACT_ATOMS: atom_id res chain seq x y z
N MET A 1 1.98 -2.96 -25.73
CA MET A 1 3.21 -2.90 -26.55
C MET A 1 4.35 -2.63 -25.60
N ASP A 2 5.37 -3.48 -25.59
CA ASP A 2 6.47 -3.34 -24.63
C ASP A 2 7.57 -2.47 -25.23
N THR A 3 7.95 -1.41 -24.51
CA THR A 3 8.99 -0.48 -24.96
C THR A 3 10.12 -0.40 -23.94
N LYS A 4 11.35 -0.25 -24.42
CA LYS A 4 12.53 -0.15 -23.55
C LYS A 4 12.74 1.30 -23.10
N LEU A 5 12.75 1.52 -21.79
CA LEU A 5 13.12 2.78 -21.15
C LEU A 5 14.56 2.71 -20.62
N THR A 6 15.43 3.62 -21.06
CA THR A 6 16.82 3.71 -20.58
C THR A 6 16.95 4.92 -19.65
N LEU A 7 17.29 4.68 -18.38
CA LEU A 7 17.43 5.72 -17.35
C LEU A 7 18.88 5.87 -16.90
N LYS A 8 19.33 7.11 -16.71
CA LYS A 8 20.61 7.42 -16.07
C LYS A 8 20.38 7.54 -14.57
N LEU A 9 21.00 6.65 -13.80
CA LEU A 9 20.88 6.57 -12.35
C LEU A 9 22.27 6.46 -11.71
N ASN A 10 22.37 6.83 -10.44
CA ASN A 10 23.58 6.59 -9.67
C ASN A 10 23.83 5.07 -9.54
N ASN A 11 25.08 4.63 -9.74
CA ASN A 11 25.47 3.23 -9.67
C ASN A 11 25.14 2.57 -8.32
N ASP A 12 25.30 3.29 -7.21
CA ASP A 12 24.97 2.78 -5.88
C ASP A 12 23.48 2.48 -5.72
N VAL A 13 22.63 3.29 -6.35
CA VAL A 13 21.17 3.07 -6.37
C VAL A 13 20.86 1.80 -7.16
N ILE A 14 21.49 1.59 -8.32
CA ILE A 14 21.30 0.40 -9.15
C ILE A 14 21.67 -0.87 -8.37
N ILE A 15 22.78 -0.85 -7.63
CA ILE A 15 23.24 -2.00 -6.83
C ILE A 15 22.22 -2.32 -5.72
N ARG A 16 21.78 -1.32 -4.96
CA ARG A 16 20.79 -1.52 -3.88
C ARG A 16 19.46 -2.03 -4.44
N ALA A 17 19.00 -1.47 -5.55
CA ALA A 17 17.74 -1.88 -6.18
C ALA A 17 17.80 -3.32 -6.71
N LYS A 18 18.90 -3.73 -7.35
CA LYS A 18 19.11 -5.14 -7.77
C LYS A 18 19.11 -6.11 -6.60
N LYS A 19 19.76 -5.75 -5.48
CA LYS A 19 19.76 -6.58 -4.26
C LYS A 19 18.35 -6.75 -3.70
N TYR A 20 17.58 -5.66 -3.64
CA TYR A 20 16.18 -5.68 -3.20
C TYR A 20 15.32 -6.57 -4.11
N ALA A 21 15.42 -6.40 -5.43
CA ALA A 21 14.68 -7.19 -6.42
C ALA A 21 14.93 -8.69 -6.27
N ARG A 22 16.20 -9.09 -6.14
CA ARG A 22 16.60 -10.49 -5.92
C ARG A 22 16.02 -11.05 -4.62
N HIS A 23 16.08 -10.29 -3.53
CA HIS A 23 15.53 -10.72 -2.24
C HIS A 23 14.01 -10.92 -2.30
N ARG A 24 13.30 -10.10 -3.08
CA ARG A 24 11.85 -10.19 -3.31
C ARG A 24 11.47 -11.14 -4.46
N LYS A 25 12.42 -11.91 -5.01
CA LYS A 25 12.23 -12.81 -6.16
C LYS A 25 11.52 -12.12 -7.35
N THR A 26 11.91 -10.88 -7.64
CA THR A 26 11.35 -10.07 -8.72
C THR A 26 12.45 -9.43 -9.57
N SER A 27 12.09 -8.86 -10.71
CA SER A 27 13.02 -8.14 -11.59
C SER A 27 12.99 -6.64 -11.32
N LEU A 28 14.10 -5.95 -11.66
CA LEU A 28 14.17 -4.50 -11.54
C LEU A 28 13.18 -3.80 -12.48
N SER A 29 13.02 -4.32 -13.71
CA SER A 29 12.04 -3.81 -14.67
C SER A 29 10.63 -3.88 -14.11
N ARG A 30 10.23 -5.02 -13.51
CA ARG A 30 8.90 -5.19 -12.92
C ARG A 30 8.65 -4.28 -11.72
N LEU A 31 9.68 -4.02 -10.92
CA LEU A 31 9.59 -3.06 -9.81
C LEU A 31 9.33 -1.64 -10.31
N ILE A 32 10.08 -1.19 -11.30
CA ILE A 32 9.95 0.16 -11.85
C ILE A 32 8.63 0.31 -12.61
N GLU A 33 8.26 -0.68 -13.40
CA GLU A 33 6.98 -0.71 -14.12
C GLU A 33 5.80 -0.62 -13.13
N SER A 34 5.79 -1.43 -12.08
CA SER A 34 4.74 -1.38 -11.06
C SER A 34 4.69 -0.04 -10.32
N TYR A 35 5.84 0.57 -10.06
CA TYR A 35 5.89 1.88 -9.42
C TYR A 35 5.35 2.97 -10.35
N LEU A 36 5.80 2.99 -11.61
CA LEU A 36 5.33 3.93 -12.60
C LEU A 36 3.82 3.77 -12.81
N ASP A 37 3.31 2.54 -12.98
CA ASP A 37 1.86 2.27 -13.08
C ASP A 37 1.11 2.84 -11.87
N SER A 38 1.62 2.64 -10.65
CA SER A 38 0.96 3.13 -9.42
C SER A 38 0.92 4.66 -9.30
N VAL A 39 1.88 5.37 -9.92
CA VAL A 39 1.99 6.83 -9.83
C VAL A 39 1.34 7.52 -11.04
N THR A 40 1.28 6.84 -12.18
CA THR A 40 0.72 7.39 -13.43
C THR A 40 -0.70 6.94 -13.72
N LYS A 41 -1.20 5.88 -13.06
CA LYS A 41 -2.65 5.63 -13.05
C LYS A 41 -3.29 6.86 -12.43
N GLY A 42 -4.02 7.61 -13.27
CA GLY A 42 -4.74 8.80 -12.84
C GLY A 42 -5.61 8.52 -11.63
N GLU A 43 -5.98 9.57 -10.91
CA GLU A 43 -6.85 9.51 -9.72
C GLU A 43 -8.29 9.09 -10.07
N HIS A 44 -8.50 7.94 -10.70
CA HIS A 44 -9.82 7.36 -10.89
C HIS A 44 -9.67 5.85 -10.95
N ASP A 45 -9.82 5.23 -9.79
CA ASP A 45 -10.96 4.35 -9.58
C ASP A 45 -11.39 4.57 -8.13
N ASP A 46 -12.70 4.72 -7.93
CA ASP A 46 -13.31 4.51 -6.62
C ASP A 46 -12.63 3.28 -6.02
N ILE A 47 -12.03 3.40 -4.83
CA ILE A 47 -11.34 2.28 -4.17
C ILE A 47 -12.27 1.07 -4.28
N GLU A 48 -11.93 0.11 -5.14
CA GLU A 48 -12.75 -1.08 -5.31
C GLU A 48 -12.67 -1.84 -3.99
N ILE A 49 -13.64 -1.59 -3.12
CA ILE A 49 -13.74 -2.26 -1.84
C ILE A 49 -13.96 -3.73 -2.17
N THR A 50 -12.92 -4.54 -1.96
CA THR A 50 -13.00 -5.98 -2.21
C THR A 50 -14.25 -6.57 -1.52
N PRO A 51 -14.90 -7.61 -2.08
CA PRO A 51 -16.14 -8.15 -1.53
C PRO A 51 -16.05 -8.48 -0.04
N LEU A 52 -14.89 -8.97 0.41
CA LEU A 52 -14.60 -9.24 1.81
C LEU A 52 -14.57 -7.95 2.65
N VAL A 53 -13.82 -6.93 2.24
CA VAL A 53 -13.76 -5.65 2.96
C VAL A 53 -15.15 -4.99 3.00
N LYS A 54 -15.94 -5.07 1.92
CA LYS A 54 -17.32 -4.55 1.87
C LYS A 54 -18.23 -5.27 2.85
N SER A 55 -18.06 -6.59 2.96
CA SER A 55 -18.81 -7.40 3.93
C SER A 55 -18.44 -7.08 5.38
N LEU A 56 -17.26 -6.52 5.63
CA LEU A 56 -16.80 -6.12 6.97
C LEU A 56 -17.09 -4.65 7.29
N SER A 57 -17.02 -3.76 6.30
CA SER A 57 -17.05 -2.30 6.46
C SER A 57 -18.43 -1.68 6.74
N GLY A 58 -19.48 -2.50 6.80
CA GLY A 58 -20.86 -2.06 7.11
C GLY A 58 -21.52 -2.82 8.25
N VAL A 59 -20.80 -3.73 8.92
CA VAL A 59 -21.35 -4.57 10.00
C VAL A 59 -21.45 -3.80 11.31
N ILE A 60 -20.63 -2.77 11.48
CA ILE A 60 -20.52 -2.01 12.72
C ILE A 60 -21.18 -0.65 12.51
N THR A 61 -22.31 -0.43 13.18
CA THR A 61 -22.93 0.88 13.31
C THR A 61 -22.29 1.61 14.47
N LEU A 62 -21.63 2.74 14.20
CA LEU A 62 -21.05 3.61 15.22
C LEU A 62 -21.96 4.83 15.45
N PRO A 63 -22.04 5.35 16.69
CA PRO A 63 -22.65 6.65 16.96
C PRO A 63 -21.97 7.76 16.14
N GLU A 64 -22.72 8.80 15.75
CA GLU A 64 -22.15 9.95 15.00
C GLU A 64 -20.97 10.63 15.72
N ASN A 65 -20.97 10.62 17.06
CA ASN A 65 -19.93 11.21 17.89
C ASN A 65 -18.92 10.19 18.44
N PHE A 66 -18.72 9.06 17.75
CA PHE A 66 -17.81 8.01 18.21
C PHE A 66 -16.34 8.44 18.09
N ASP A 67 -15.69 8.65 19.24
CA ASP A 67 -14.24 8.90 19.29
C ASP A 67 -13.46 7.59 19.40
N TYR A 68 -13.00 7.09 18.25
CA TYR A 68 -12.22 5.86 18.16
C TYR A 68 -10.92 5.90 18.98
N LYS A 69 -10.31 7.08 19.17
CA LYS A 69 -9.04 7.21 19.89
C LYS A 69 -9.26 7.02 21.38
N LYS A 70 -10.34 7.60 21.90
CA LYS A 70 -10.71 7.47 23.31
C LYS A 70 -11.04 6.03 23.68
N GLU A 71 -11.95 5.40 22.94
CA GLU A 71 -12.35 4.00 23.17
C GLU A 71 -11.17 3.03 23.08
N ARG A 72 -10.27 3.24 22.10
CA ARG A 72 -9.05 2.43 21.99
C ARG A 72 -8.15 2.59 23.22
N THR A 73 -8.03 3.81 23.74
CA THR A 73 -7.20 4.10 24.92
C THR A 73 -7.79 3.45 26.17
N ASP A 74 -9.10 3.60 26.39
CA ASP A 74 -9.82 2.99 27.51
C ASP A 74 -9.75 1.46 27.47
N HIS A 75 -9.87 0.86 26.27
CA HIS A 75 -9.69 -0.58 26.09
C HIS A 75 -8.28 -1.04 26.47
N LEU A 76 -7.23 -0.34 26.02
CA LEU A 76 -5.85 -0.69 26.33
C LEU A 76 -5.58 -0.54 27.84
N ILE A 77 -6.11 0.49 28.49
CA ILE A 77 -6.00 0.64 29.95
C ILE A 77 -6.65 -0.56 30.64
N ARG A 78 -7.89 -0.91 30.30
CA ARG A 78 -8.60 -2.06 30.89
C ARG A 78 -7.93 -3.41 30.65
N LYS A 79 -7.26 -3.58 29.50
CA LYS A 79 -6.63 -4.86 29.14
C LYS A 79 -5.30 -5.08 29.86
N TYR A 80 -4.59 -4.00 30.17
CA TYR A 80 -3.22 -4.05 30.69
C TYR A 80 -3.07 -3.45 32.11
N SER A 81 -4.15 -2.97 32.73
CA SER A 81 -4.26 -2.71 34.18
C SER A 81 -4.90 -3.89 34.88
#